data_AF-A0A1C5QAZ7-F1
#
_entry.id   AF-A0A1C5QAZ7-F1
#
_cell.length_a   1.000
_cell.length_b   1.000
_cell.length_c   1.000
_cell.angle_alpha   90.00
_cell.angle_beta   90.00
_cell.angle_gamma   90.00
#
_symmetry.space_group_name_H-M   'P 1'
#
loop_
_entity.id
_entity.type
_entity.pdbx_description
1 polymer ?
#
loop_
_entity_poly.entity_id
_entity_poly.type
_entity_poly.pdbx_seq_one_letter_code
_entity_poly.pdbx_strand_id
1 'polypeptide(L)'
;MKKILGLLLAMILAIGMCGCSSGTSSVKEYNIDEFLPTYRKILSSIEEKTQYWSEDELQSSKYTELVKKEAESGGFSLNQTIIIRGKVDTTYPSFLFISTSKNSNEDTESDDYEDEDFEPDSEDADFDSTTFMCLFSENPNSPALLEPGSNVAIEGTLFAEKKDEEKGTKYISEYLSDCKIKSPDISKVKFADNVTDAIAVDGSERIMGTVNSIEKITTSDDDKEEYLESVDTSSDEYNYASAYRFANYVIYLNNGPGNTLPCFINTTEDLLPKEGDKISLIGEHFSYDYSDYINAENSAIYIFK
;
A
#
# COMPACT_ATOMS: atom_id res chain seq x y z
N MET A 1 77.45 11.86 -0.04
CA MET A 1 76.80 11.10 -1.13
C MET A 1 75.33 10.93 -0.73
N LYS A 2 74.40 11.63 -1.40
CA LYS A 2 73.42 11.07 -2.35
C LYS A 2 72.53 10.01 -1.66
N LYS A 3 71.20 10.13 -1.48
CA LYS A 3 70.17 11.01 -2.06
C LYS A 3 68.93 11.06 -1.15
N ILE A 4 68.24 12.20 -1.27
CA ILE A 4 66.84 12.50 -0.95
C ILE A 4 65.89 11.52 -1.67
N LEU A 5 64.94 10.91 -0.93
CA LEU A 5 63.63 10.41 -1.40
C LEU A 5 62.91 9.81 -0.16
N GLY A 6 61.69 10.14 0.24
CA GLY A 6 60.70 11.12 -0.18
C GLY A 6 59.76 11.36 1.00
N LEU A 7 59.53 12.64 1.27
CA LEU A 7 58.59 13.19 2.23
C LEU A 7 57.13 13.00 1.73
N LEU A 8 56.16 13.19 2.64
CA LEU A 8 54.73 13.47 2.39
C LEU A 8 53.83 12.27 1.99
N LEU A 9 53.31 11.59 3.01
CA LEU A 9 52.00 10.91 2.95
C LEU A 9 51.17 11.27 4.20
N ALA A 10 51.01 12.57 4.43
CA ALA A 10 50.06 13.14 5.36
C ALA A 10 49.63 14.50 4.80
N MET A 11 48.32 14.73 4.70
CA MET A 11 47.64 15.86 4.04
C MET A 11 47.57 15.82 2.51
N ILE A 12 46.62 15.04 1.98
CA ILE A 12 45.69 15.55 0.97
C ILE A 12 44.29 15.38 1.56
N LEU A 13 43.95 16.34 2.43
CA LEU A 13 42.58 16.70 2.75
C LEU A 13 42.35 18.03 2.00
N ALA A 14 41.21 18.10 1.31
CA ALA A 14 40.67 19.23 0.58
C ALA A 14 41.25 19.53 -0.83
N ILE A 15 40.29 19.69 -1.75
CA ILE A 15 40.32 20.28 -3.09
C ILE A 15 40.54 19.28 -4.26
N GLY A 16 39.40 18.90 -4.83
CA GLY A 16 39.22 18.39 -6.19
C GLY A 16 37.72 18.39 -6.48
N MET A 17 37.06 19.55 -6.46
CA MET A 17 36.74 20.34 -7.66
C MET A 17 36.15 19.52 -8.82
N CYS A 18 34.86 19.72 -9.02
CA CYS A 18 34.26 20.00 -10.33
C CYS A 18 34.62 19.03 -11.46
N GLY A 19 34.04 17.83 -11.39
CA GLY A 19 33.61 17.14 -12.60
C GLY A 19 32.24 17.68 -13.01
N CYS A 20 32.19 18.48 -14.07
CA CYS A 20 30.95 18.77 -14.79
C CYS A 20 30.38 17.45 -15.36
N SER A 21 29.57 16.74 -14.58
CA SER A 21 28.61 15.79 -15.12
C SER A 21 27.24 16.45 -15.07
N SER A 22 26.68 16.72 -16.24
CA SER A 22 25.28 17.12 -16.43
C SER A 22 24.36 16.35 -15.47
N GLY A 23 23.68 17.11 -14.63
CA GLY A 23 23.12 16.66 -13.37
C GLY A 23 21.98 15.66 -13.52
N THR A 24 22.12 14.54 -12.83
CA THR A 24 21.01 13.84 -12.18
C THR A 24 21.30 13.94 -10.70
N SER A 25 20.55 14.78 -9.99
CA SER A 25 20.53 14.69 -8.52
C SER A 25 20.09 13.28 -8.19
N SER A 26 20.97 12.47 -7.58
CA SER A 26 20.60 11.13 -7.13
C SER A 26 19.41 11.24 -6.20
N VAL A 27 18.31 10.55 -6.52
CA VAL A 27 17.12 10.45 -5.66
C VAL A 27 17.57 9.99 -4.28
N LYS A 28 17.14 10.70 -3.23
CA LYS A 28 17.56 10.37 -1.86
C LYS A 28 16.82 9.14 -1.37
N GLU A 29 17.56 8.20 -0.80
CA GLU A 29 17.06 6.94 -0.27
C GLU A 29 17.05 6.97 1.26
N TYR A 30 16.01 6.40 1.86
CA TYR A 30 15.82 6.31 3.31
C TYR A 30 15.46 4.88 3.73
N ASN A 31 15.89 4.49 4.93
CA ASN A 31 15.24 3.40 5.65
C ASN A 31 14.01 3.98 6.39
N ILE A 32 12.88 3.27 6.38
CA ILE A 32 11.66 3.69 7.07
C ILE A 32 11.88 3.95 8.57
N ASP A 33 12.77 3.20 9.23
CA ASP A 33 13.09 3.36 10.66
C ASP A 33 13.67 4.76 10.96
N GLU A 34 14.39 5.34 9.99
CA GLU A 34 15.00 6.67 10.10
C GLU A 34 14.07 7.77 9.56
N PHE A 35 13.28 7.45 8.54
CA PHE A 35 12.38 8.38 7.87
C PHE A 35 11.15 8.70 8.72
N LEU A 36 10.46 7.66 9.20
CA LEU A 36 9.11 7.76 9.75
C LEU A 36 9.03 8.67 10.99
N PRO A 37 9.97 8.63 11.97
CA PRO A 37 9.92 9.51 13.13
C PRO A 37 9.95 11.00 12.76
N THR A 38 10.78 11.37 11.78
CA THR A 38 10.88 12.76 11.33
C THR A 38 9.64 13.17 10.56
N TYR A 39 9.15 12.29 9.68
CA TYR A 39 7.95 12.56 8.89
C TYR A 39 6.69 12.72 9.76
N ARG A 40 6.49 11.84 10.75
CA ARG A 40 5.37 11.93 11.69
C ARG A 40 5.38 13.22 12.49
N LYS A 41 6.54 13.65 12.99
CA LYS A 41 6.67 14.94 13.68
C LYS A 41 6.20 16.13 12.83
N ILE A 42 6.43 16.06 11.52
CA ILE A 42 5.97 17.10 10.57
C ILE A 42 4.45 17.03 10.45
N LEU A 43 3.87 15.85 10.23
CA LEU A 43 2.41 15.68 10.13
C LEU A 43 1.69 16.12 11.39
N SER A 44 2.13 15.68 12.57
CA SER A 44 1.53 16.09 13.85
C SER A 44 1.61 17.61 14.05
N SER A 45 2.70 18.26 13.60
CA SER A 45 2.79 19.72 13.68
C SER A 45 1.86 20.44 12.70
N ILE A 46 1.63 19.87 11.51
CA ILE A 46 0.65 20.38 10.55
C ILE A 46 -0.74 20.27 11.17
N GLU A 47 -1.12 19.08 11.64
CA GLU A 47 -2.41 18.79 12.26
C GLU A 47 -2.72 19.73 13.45
N GLU A 48 -1.78 19.89 14.38
CA GLU A 48 -1.93 20.80 15.53
C GLU A 48 -2.22 22.24 15.07
N LYS A 49 -1.53 22.70 14.01
CA LYS A 49 -1.68 24.06 13.47
C LYS A 49 -2.95 24.24 12.63
N THR A 50 -3.54 23.15 12.15
CA THR A 50 -4.72 23.15 11.28
C THR A 50 -5.98 22.60 11.94
N GLN A 51 -5.94 22.17 13.20
CA GLN A 51 -7.04 21.51 13.91
C GLN A 51 -8.39 22.27 13.90
N TYR A 52 -8.36 23.60 13.72
CA TYR A 52 -9.56 24.45 13.66
C TYR A 52 -9.76 25.14 12.30
N TRP A 53 -9.05 24.70 11.27
CA TRP A 53 -9.18 25.26 9.92
C TRP A 53 -10.41 24.69 9.22
N SER A 54 -11.05 25.50 8.38
CA SER A 54 -12.13 25.00 7.51
C SER A 54 -11.59 24.16 6.35
N GLU A 55 -12.46 23.39 5.70
CA GLU A 55 -12.12 22.67 4.46
C GLU A 55 -11.56 23.61 3.38
N ASP A 56 -12.16 24.79 3.22
CA ASP A 56 -11.67 25.82 2.29
C ASP A 56 -10.25 26.28 2.63
N GLU A 57 -9.92 26.39 3.93
CA GLU A 57 -8.58 26.76 4.36
C GLU A 57 -7.56 25.63 4.10
N LEU A 58 -7.95 24.37 4.31
CA LEU A 58 -7.12 23.18 4.01
C LEU A 58 -6.87 23.02 2.50
N GLN A 59 -7.76 23.54 1.65
CA GLN A 59 -7.61 23.53 0.18
C GLN A 59 -6.99 24.82 -0.38
N SER A 60 -6.54 25.73 0.49
CA SER A 60 -6.01 27.03 0.10
C SER A 60 -4.48 27.04 -0.09
N SER A 61 -3.97 28.10 -0.72
CA SER A 61 -2.53 28.37 -0.79
C SER A 61 -1.89 28.54 0.60
N LYS A 62 -2.66 28.99 1.59
CA LYS A 62 -2.21 29.14 2.99
C LYS A 62 -1.82 27.78 3.59
N TYR A 63 -2.60 26.73 3.32
CA TYR A 63 -2.26 25.36 3.75
C TYR A 63 -1.01 24.86 3.02
N THR A 64 -0.91 25.12 1.72
CA THR A 64 0.29 24.75 0.93
C THR A 64 1.57 25.39 1.48
N GLU A 65 1.52 26.67 1.84
CA GLU A 65 2.66 27.37 2.45
C GLU A 65 3.01 26.83 3.84
N LEU A 66 2.02 26.46 4.65
CA LEU A 66 2.23 25.82 5.94
C LEU A 66 2.95 24.48 5.77
N VAL A 67 2.42 23.57 4.94
CA VAL A 67 3.02 22.25 4.71
C VAL A 67 4.44 22.39 4.17
N LYS A 68 4.69 23.31 3.24
CA LYS A 68 6.03 23.60 2.73
C LYS A 68 7.00 23.96 3.86
N LYS A 69 6.59 24.87 4.75
CA LYS A 69 7.42 25.34 5.86
C LYS A 69 7.72 24.20 6.85
N GLU A 70 6.72 23.40 7.21
CA GLU A 70 6.91 22.28 8.13
C GLU A 70 7.79 21.18 7.49
N ALA A 71 7.57 20.86 6.21
CA ALA A 71 8.40 19.92 5.45
C ALA A 71 9.88 20.37 5.39
N GLU A 72 10.13 21.64 5.09
CA GLU A 72 11.49 22.22 5.06
C GLU A 72 12.15 22.16 6.44
N SER A 73 11.39 22.34 7.53
CA SER A 73 11.91 22.24 8.90
C SER A 73 12.40 20.82 9.26
N GLY A 74 11.82 19.81 8.64
CA GLY A 74 12.23 18.41 8.76
C GLY A 74 13.26 17.96 7.71
N GLY A 75 13.74 18.86 6.84
CA GLY A 75 14.71 18.54 5.80
C GLY A 75 14.11 17.90 4.54
N PHE A 76 12.81 18.07 4.31
CA PHE A 76 12.11 17.64 3.10
C PHE A 76 11.68 18.86 2.26
N SER A 77 11.06 18.59 1.12
CA SER A 77 10.48 19.62 0.25
C SER A 77 9.16 19.13 -0.33
N LEU A 78 8.29 20.07 -0.74
CA LEU A 78 7.10 19.72 -1.51
C LEU A 78 7.48 19.02 -2.82
N ASN A 79 6.66 18.05 -3.24
CA ASN A 79 6.86 17.26 -4.45
C ASN A 79 8.25 16.60 -4.53
N GLN A 80 8.85 16.25 -3.39
CA GLN A 80 10.17 15.64 -3.37
C GLN A 80 10.07 14.16 -3.72
N THR A 81 10.76 13.75 -4.80
CA THR A 81 10.95 12.33 -5.09
C THR A 81 11.99 11.72 -4.15
N ILE A 82 11.63 10.61 -3.50
CA ILE A 82 12.49 9.84 -2.62
C ILE A 82 12.35 8.34 -2.88
N ILE A 83 13.25 7.54 -2.30
CA ILE A 83 13.08 6.10 -2.17
C ILE A 83 13.00 5.75 -0.69
N ILE A 84 12.01 4.96 -0.28
CA ILE A 84 11.92 4.40 1.07
C ILE A 84 12.08 2.89 1.00
N ARG A 85 12.95 2.36 1.87
CA ARG A 85 13.09 0.92 2.13
C ARG A 85 12.38 0.54 3.41
N GLY A 86 11.69 -0.60 3.40
CA GLY A 86 11.04 -1.19 4.56
C GLY A 86 10.65 -2.63 4.28
N LYS A 87 9.75 -3.18 5.08
CA LYS A 87 9.07 -4.43 4.79
C LYS A 87 7.66 -4.14 4.30
N VAL A 88 7.15 -4.99 3.41
CA VAL A 88 5.73 -4.98 3.06
C VAL A 88 4.95 -5.37 4.31
N ASP A 89 3.97 -4.56 4.66
CA ASP A 89 3.07 -4.81 5.77
C ASP A 89 1.78 -5.40 5.18
N THR A 90 0.76 -4.57 4.98
CA THR A 90 -0.45 -4.94 4.24
C THR A 90 -0.43 -4.38 2.81
N THR A 91 -1.00 -5.13 1.87
CA THR A 91 -1.12 -4.70 0.47
C THR A 91 -2.59 -4.60 0.09
N TYR A 92 -2.96 -3.48 -0.55
CA TYR A 92 -4.26 -3.23 -1.14
C TYR A 92 -4.10 -3.00 -2.65
N PRO A 93 -5.20 -3.01 -3.43
CA PRO A 93 -5.09 -2.87 -4.88
C PRO A 93 -4.37 -1.59 -5.36
N SER A 94 -4.59 -0.46 -4.68
CA SER A 94 -4.05 0.85 -5.10
C SER A 94 -2.94 1.38 -4.20
N PHE A 95 -2.69 0.76 -3.06
CA PHE A 95 -1.69 1.19 -2.10
C PHE A 95 -1.14 0.02 -1.30
N LEU A 96 0.02 0.21 -0.69
CA LEU A 96 0.53 -0.72 0.30
C LEU A 96 1.04 0.04 1.51
N PHE A 97 1.03 -0.62 2.66
CA PHE A 97 1.76 -0.15 3.82
C PHE A 97 3.15 -0.78 3.83
N ILE A 98 4.15 0.04 4.11
CA ILE A 98 5.47 -0.44 4.50
C ILE A 98 5.65 -0.25 5.99
N SER A 99 6.23 -1.24 6.66
CA SER A 99 6.47 -1.21 8.10
C SER A 99 7.95 -1.09 8.43
N THR A 100 8.19 -0.51 9.61
CA THR A 100 9.48 -0.52 10.30
C THR A 100 9.97 -1.94 10.56
N SER A 101 11.28 -2.10 10.69
CA SER A 101 11.88 -3.41 10.96
C SER A 101 11.45 -4.03 12.30
N LYS A 102 10.85 -3.23 13.18
CA LYS A 102 10.37 -3.61 14.52
C LYS A 102 9.00 -4.31 14.52
N ASN A 103 8.23 -4.24 13.44
CA ASN A 103 6.88 -4.79 13.37
C ASN A 103 6.79 -6.19 12.73
N SER A 104 7.91 -6.83 12.39
CA SER A 104 7.82 -8.19 11.84
C SER A 104 7.63 -9.23 12.94
N ASN A 105 6.38 -9.49 13.29
CA ASN A 105 5.89 -10.66 14.03
C ASN A 105 6.78 -11.09 15.22
N GLU A 106 6.79 -10.30 16.29
CA GLU A 106 6.77 -10.91 17.62
C GLU A 106 5.29 -11.05 17.99
N ASP A 107 4.89 -12.29 18.24
CA ASP A 107 3.54 -12.72 18.57
C ASP A 107 2.84 -11.69 19.49
N THR A 108 1.79 -11.02 18.99
CA THR A 108 0.72 -10.58 19.88
C THR A 108 0.01 -11.86 20.31
N GLU A 109 0.57 -12.53 21.33
CA GLU A 109 -0.26 -13.32 22.23
C GLU A 109 -1.45 -12.44 22.59
N SER A 110 -2.64 -12.93 22.31
CA SER A 110 -3.88 -12.33 22.77
C SER A 110 -3.84 -12.34 24.30
N ASP A 111 -3.37 -11.26 24.90
CA ASP A 111 -3.55 -11.04 26.32
C ASP A 111 -5.06 -10.90 26.55
N ASP A 112 -5.63 -11.95 27.12
CA ASP A 112 -6.97 -11.99 27.68
C ASP A 112 -7.11 -10.82 28.67
N TYR A 113 -7.79 -9.74 28.26
CA TYR A 113 -8.16 -8.66 29.17
C TYR A 113 -9.36 -9.08 30.03
N GLU A 114 -9.09 -9.78 31.13
CA GLU A 114 -9.86 -9.58 32.35
C GLU A 114 -8.98 -8.77 33.31
N ASP A 115 -9.20 -7.46 33.40
CA ASP A 115 -9.26 -6.78 34.69
C ASP A 115 -9.73 -5.32 34.54
N GLU A 116 -10.64 -4.95 35.44
CA GLU A 116 -11.30 -3.67 35.56
C GLU A 116 -10.32 -2.54 35.94
N ASP A 117 -10.71 -1.31 35.61
CA ASP A 117 -10.08 -0.02 35.98
C ASP A 117 -8.88 0.45 35.14
N PHE A 118 -9.12 0.78 33.87
CA PHE A 118 -8.26 1.68 33.09
C PHE A 118 -8.88 3.08 33.03
N GLU A 119 -8.27 4.05 33.70
CA GLU A 119 -8.59 5.47 33.54
C GLU A 119 -8.15 5.92 32.13
N PRO A 120 -9.04 6.53 31.32
CA PRO A 120 -8.70 6.95 29.96
C PRO A 120 -7.90 8.26 30.01
N ASP A 121 -6.59 8.15 30.14
CA ASP A 121 -5.69 9.28 29.88
C ASP A 121 -5.49 9.42 28.37
N SER A 122 -6.19 10.41 27.80
CA SER A 122 -6.00 11.07 26.52
C SER A 122 -6.01 10.23 25.23
N GLU A 123 -6.99 10.57 24.39
CA GLU A 123 -7.09 10.30 22.97
C GLU A 123 -5.80 10.65 22.20
N ASP A 124 -4.86 9.71 22.10
CA ASP A 124 -3.94 9.65 20.97
C ASP A 124 -4.51 8.59 20.02
N ALA A 125 -5.02 9.02 18.88
CA ALA A 125 -5.44 8.10 17.83
C ALA A 125 -4.25 7.21 17.45
N ASP A 126 -4.34 5.91 17.75
CA ASP A 126 -3.42 4.86 17.34
C ASP A 126 -3.44 4.72 15.80
N PHE A 127 -2.86 5.70 15.12
CA PHE A 127 -2.35 5.50 13.79
C PHE A 127 -1.09 4.65 13.99
N ASP A 128 -1.18 3.34 13.72
CA ASP A 128 -0.10 2.38 13.97
C ASP A 128 1.26 3.00 13.61
N SER A 129 2.02 3.33 14.65
CA SER A 129 3.16 4.25 14.62
C SER A 129 4.34 3.73 13.78
N THR A 130 4.18 2.54 13.23
CA THR A 130 5.20 1.70 12.65
C THR A 130 5.05 1.57 11.13
N THR A 131 3.96 2.06 10.53
CA THR A 131 3.68 1.91 9.09
C THR A 131 3.64 3.25 8.34
N PHE A 132 3.84 3.16 7.02
CA PHE A 132 3.74 4.29 6.11
C PHE A 132 3.05 3.88 4.79
N MET A 133 2.02 4.64 4.41
CA MET A 133 1.23 4.37 3.22
C MET A 133 1.96 4.81 1.95
N CYS A 134 2.02 3.90 0.98
CA CYS A 134 2.56 4.08 -0.36
C CYS A 134 1.44 3.94 -1.39
N LEU A 135 0.97 5.07 -1.91
CA LEU A 135 -0.09 5.15 -2.91
C LEU A 135 0.49 5.08 -4.32
N PHE A 136 0.03 4.12 -5.10
CA PHE A 136 0.40 3.98 -6.50
C PHE A 136 -0.60 4.73 -7.40
N SER A 137 -0.17 5.08 -8.62
CA SER A 137 -1.11 5.52 -9.66
C SER A 137 -2.09 4.40 -10.02
N GLU A 138 -3.29 4.75 -10.49
CA GLU A 138 -4.44 3.85 -10.71
C GLU A 138 -4.11 2.42 -11.19
N ASN A 139 -4.65 1.44 -10.47
CA ASN A 139 -4.64 -0.01 -10.73
C ASN A 139 -3.29 -0.61 -11.19
N PRO A 140 -2.22 -0.49 -10.40
CA PRO A 140 -1.01 -1.23 -10.71
C PRO A 140 -1.19 -2.68 -10.28
N ASN A 141 -0.96 -3.63 -11.19
CA ASN A 141 -0.93 -5.06 -10.85
C ASN A 141 0.29 -5.44 -9.99
N SER A 142 1.24 -4.52 -9.80
CA SER A 142 2.54 -4.81 -9.20
C SER A 142 2.55 -5.00 -7.67
N PRO A 143 1.73 -4.29 -6.86
CA PRO A 143 1.62 -4.57 -5.43
C PRO A 143 1.10 -5.99 -5.17
N ALA A 144 0.20 -6.52 -6.02
CA ALA A 144 -0.30 -7.89 -5.92
C ALA A 144 0.79 -8.97 -6.11
N LEU A 145 2.05 -8.59 -6.38
CA LEU A 145 3.18 -9.50 -6.46
C LEU A 145 4.10 -9.44 -5.24
N LEU A 146 3.84 -8.53 -4.31
CA LEU A 146 4.60 -8.35 -3.09
C LEU A 146 4.04 -9.22 -1.98
N GLU A 147 4.92 -9.90 -1.25
CA GLU A 147 4.55 -10.74 -0.12
C GLU A 147 4.69 -9.94 1.18
N PRO A 148 3.72 -10.01 2.11
CA PRO A 148 3.87 -9.48 3.46
C PRO A 148 5.19 -9.93 4.11
N GLY A 149 5.82 -9.04 4.88
CA GLY A 149 7.13 -9.24 5.50
C GLY A 149 8.34 -9.17 4.56
N SER A 150 8.14 -9.17 3.23
CA SER A 150 9.25 -9.10 2.27
C SER A 150 9.88 -7.70 2.21
N ASN A 151 11.20 -7.64 1.97
CA ASN A 151 11.90 -6.36 1.83
C ASN A 151 11.49 -5.66 0.53
N VAL A 152 11.13 -4.38 0.63
CA VAL A 152 10.71 -3.56 -0.50
C VAL A 152 11.45 -2.23 -0.54
N ALA A 153 11.61 -1.68 -1.74
CA ALA A 153 12.05 -0.30 -1.95
C ALA A 153 11.05 0.39 -2.87
N ILE A 154 10.41 1.46 -2.38
CA ILE A 154 9.40 2.23 -3.09
C ILE A 154 9.95 3.61 -3.42
N GLU A 155 9.97 3.96 -4.70
CA GLU A 155 10.18 5.34 -5.15
C GLU A 155 8.84 6.04 -5.21
N GLY A 156 8.74 7.26 -4.69
CA GLY A 156 7.52 8.06 -4.77
C GLY A 156 7.76 9.50 -4.38
N THR A 157 6.67 10.27 -4.33
CA THR A 157 6.67 11.72 -4.15
C THR A 157 6.09 12.08 -2.78
N LEU A 158 6.88 12.71 -1.93
CA LEU A 158 6.43 13.29 -0.66
C LEU A 158 5.68 14.59 -0.88
N PHE A 159 4.66 14.83 -0.06
CA PHE A 159 3.89 16.08 -0.04
C PHE A 159 3.49 16.47 -1.46
N ALA A 160 2.95 15.49 -2.20
CA ALA A 160 2.59 15.67 -3.59
C ALA A 160 1.41 16.64 -3.68
N GLU A 161 1.59 17.72 -4.42
CA GLU A 161 0.50 18.62 -4.79
C GLU A 161 -0.35 17.93 -5.86
N LYS A 162 -1.56 17.56 -5.47
CA LYS A 162 -2.54 16.92 -6.33
C LYS A 162 -3.68 17.88 -6.63
N LYS A 163 -4.43 17.54 -7.67
CA LYS A 163 -5.67 18.23 -8.02
C LYS A 163 -6.80 17.21 -7.92
N ASP A 164 -7.81 17.54 -7.15
CA ASP A 164 -9.09 16.84 -7.19
C ASP A 164 -9.75 17.16 -8.53
N GLU A 165 -9.97 16.14 -9.37
CA GLU A 165 -10.53 16.33 -10.71
C GLU A 165 -12.02 16.69 -10.68
N GLU A 166 -12.76 16.24 -9.64
CA GLU A 166 -14.19 16.48 -9.49
C GLU A 166 -14.47 17.89 -8.93
N LYS A 167 -13.72 18.28 -7.90
CA LYS A 167 -13.88 19.57 -7.21
C LYS A 167 -13.01 20.67 -7.83
N GLY A 168 -12.01 20.29 -8.63
CA GLY A 168 -11.06 21.21 -9.25
C GLY A 168 -10.07 21.85 -8.27
N THR A 169 -10.10 21.46 -6.99
CA THR A 169 -9.30 22.04 -5.91
C THR A 169 -7.96 21.33 -5.76
N LYS A 170 -6.97 22.03 -5.21
CA LYS A 170 -5.65 21.45 -4.94
C LYS A 170 -5.61 20.93 -3.52
N TYR A 171 -4.94 19.80 -3.33
CA TYR A 171 -4.64 19.25 -2.01
C TYR A 171 -3.19 18.75 -1.97
N ILE A 172 -2.67 18.53 -0.77
CA ILE A 172 -1.35 17.92 -0.58
C ILE A 172 -1.55 16.53 0.00
N SER A 173 -0.91 15.54 -0.59
CA SER A 173 -0.90 14.18 -0.06
C SER A 173 0.04 14.08 1.15
N GLU A 174 -0.46 13.54 2.25
CA GLU A 174 0.28 13.20 3.48
C GLU A 174 0.89 11.79 3.43
N TYR A 175 0.76 11.11 2.29
CA TYR A 175 1.30 9.78 2.01
C TYR A 175 2.34 9.86 0.89
N LEU A 176 3.09 8.77 0.68
CA LEU A 176 3.95 8.68 -0.49
C LEU A 176 3.07 8.48 -1.72
N SER A 177 3.06 9.45 -2.63
CA SER A 177 2.26 9.42 -3.86
C SER A 177 3.06 8.95 -5.07
N ASP A 178 2.35 8.55 -6.13
CA ASP A 178 2.95 8.19 -7.43
C ASP A 178 3.98 7.07 -7.31
N CYS A 179 3.71 6.12 -6.42
CA CYS A 179 4.65 5.08 -6.03
C CYS A 179 5.02 4.16 -7.19
N LYS A 180 6.27 3.69 -7.15
CA LYS A 180 6.83 2.67 -8.05
C LYS A 180 7.72 1.73 -7.25
N ILE A 181 7.55 0.43 -7.49
CA ILE A 181 8.41 -0.58 -6.88
C ILE A 181 9.78 -0.56 -7.57
N LYS A 182 10.84 -0.31 -6.79
CA LYS A 182 12.24 -0.37 -7.25
C LYS A 182 12.90 -1.71 -6.91
N SER A 183 12.45 -2.34 -5.83
CA SER A 183 12.88 -3.66 -5.38
C SER A 183 11.72 -4.30 -4.61
N PRO A 184 11.46 -5.61 -4.77
CA PRO A 184 12.15 -6.56 -5.66
C PRO A 184 11.92 -6.25 -7.14
N ASP A 185 12.70 -6.89 -8.01
CA ASP A 185 12.45 -6.88 -9.45
C ASP A 185 11.18 -7.71 -9.72
N ILE A 186 10.06 -7.01 -9.87
CA ILE A 186 8.73 -7.60 -10.04
C ILE A 186 8.67 -8.55 -11.25
N SER A 187 9.49 -8.34 -12.28
CA SER A 187 9.58 -9.24 -13.44
C SER A 187 10.17 -10.62 -13.13
N LYS A 188 10.79 -10.78 -11.96
CA LYS A 188 11.40 -12.04 -11.49
C LYS A 188 10.55 -12.76 -10.45
N VAL A 189 9.43 -12.19 -10.01
CA VAL A 189 8.52 -12.86 -9.08
C VAL A 189 7.98 -14.12 -9.75
N LYS A 190 8.06 -15.24 -9.04
CA LYS A 190 7.60 -16.54 -9.54
C LYS A 190 6.24 -16.84 -8.94
N PHE A 191 5.42 -17.51 -9.73
CA PHE A 191 4.17 -18.08 -9.23
C PHE A 191 4.45 -19.10 -8.13
N ALA A 192 3.79 -18.92 -6.98
CA ALA A 192 3.74 -19.86 -5.87
C ALA A 192 2.28 -19.91 -5.42
N ASP A 193 1.62 -21.04 -5.66
CA ASP A 193 0.22 -21.21 -5.27
C ASP A 193 0.09 -21.13 -3.74
N ASN A 194 -0.83 -20.30 -3.26
CA ASN A 194 -1.08 -20.09 -1.84
C ASN A 194 -2.59 -20.02 -1.53
N VAL A 195 -3.45 -20.55 -2.40
CA VAL A 195 -4.91 -20.45 -2.25
C VAL A 195 -5.39 -20.97 -0.89
N THR A 196 -4.84 -22.10 -0.43
CA THR A 196 -5.20 -22.70 0.87
C THR A 196 -4.70 -21.90 2.07
N ASP A 197 -3.53 -21.26 1.95
CA ASP A 197 -2.97 -20.45 3.03
C ASP A 197 -3.72 -19.11 3.13
N ALA A 198 -4.14 -18.55 1.99
CA ALA A 198 -4.82 -17.26 1.91
C ALA A 198 -6.23 -17.26 2.53
N ILE A 199 -6.89 -18.42 2.62
CA ILE A 199 -8.20 -18.55 3.29
C ILE A 199 -8.10 -18.90 4.79
N ALA A 200 -6.88 -19.04 5.31
CA ALA A 200 -6.62 -19.34 6.71
C ALA A 200 -6.29 -18.09 7.55
N VAL A 201 -6.31 -16.91 6.94
CA VAL A 201 -5.92 -15.64 7.53
C VAL A 201 -7.09 -14.66 7.42
N ASP A 202 -7.39 -13.96 8.52
CA ASP A 202 -8.39 -12.90 8.51
C ASP A 202 -7.83 -11.65 7.82
N GLY A 203 -8.56 -11.07 6.87
CA GLY A 203 -8.25 -9.80 6.23
C GLY A 203 -7.90 -9.87 4.75
N SER A 204 -7.33 -8.77 4.24
CA SER A 204 -6.97 -8.65 2.81
C SER A 204 -5.60 -9.24 2.55
N GLU A 205 -5.56 -10.23 1.65
CA GLU A 205 -4.36 -11.01 1.37
C GLU A 205 -4.04 -11.11 -0.12
N ARG A 206 -2.77 -11.38 -0.39
CA ARG A 206 -2.32 -11.72 -1.74
C ARG A 206 -2.67 -13.18 -2.03
N ILE A 207 -3.47 -13.41 -3.05
CA ILE A 207 -3.86 -14.75 -3.52
C ILE A 207 -3.24 -15.02 -4.89
N MET A 208 -2.40 -16.06 -4.95
CA MET A 208 -1.86 -16.65 -6.15
C MET A 208 -2.49 -18.03 -6.38
N GLY A 209 -3.20 -18.17 -7.49
CA GLY A 209 -3.87 -19.43 -7.82
C GLY A 209 -3.91 -19.69 -9.32
N THR A 210 -4.28 -20.92 -9.66
CA THR A 210 -4.55 -21.32 -11.05
C THR A 210 -6.05 -21.24 -11.32
N VAL A 211 -6.44 -20.52 -12.37
CA VAL A 211 -7.84 -20.34 -12.77
C VAL A 211 -8.43 -21.68 -13.21
N ASN A 212 -9.51 -22.07 -12.57
CA ASN A 212 -10.33 -23.22 -12.91
C ASN A 212 -11.40 -22.88 -13.96
N SER A 213 -12.13 -21.80 -13.71
CA SER A 213 -13.21 -21.34 -14.58
C SER A 213 -13.55 -19.88 -14.28
N ILE A 214 -14.31 -19.25 -15.17
CA ILE A 214 -14.71 -17.85 -15.07
C ILE A 214 -16.19 -17.77 -15.42
N GLU A 215 -16.95 -17.07 -14.59
CA GLU A 215 -18.38 -16.86 -14.78
C GLU A 215 -18.67 -15.37 -14.88
N LYS A 216 -19.50 -14.98 -15.86
CA LYS A 216 -19.97 -13.61 -16.00
C LYS A 216 -21.25 -13.43 -15.20
N ILE A 217 -21.28 -12.40 -14.35
CA ILE A 217 -22.49 -12.04 -13.63
C ILE A 217 -23.40 -11.27 -14.58
N THR A 218 -24.57 -11.82 -14.90
CA THR A 218 -25.54 -11.24 -15.85
C THR A 218 -26.67 -10.47 -15.19
N THR A 219 -26.79 -10.55 -13.86
CA THR A 219 -27.77 -9.78 -13.08
C THR A 219 -27.52 -8.29 -13.22
N SER A 220 -28.60 -7.49 -13.29
CA SER A 220 -28.50 -6.05 -13.45
C SER A 220 -27.97 -5.37 -12.18
N ASP A 221 -27.40 -4.17 -12.31
CA ASP A 221 -26.92 -3.41 -11.16
C ASP A 221 -28.06 -3.03 -10.21
N ASP A 222 -29.27 -2.77 -10.73
CA ASP A 222 -30.47 -2.48 -9.95
C ASP A 222 -30.89 -3.69 -9.10
N ASP A 223 -30.92 -4.90 -9.69
CA ASP A 223 -31.28 -6.12 -8.95
C ASP A 223 -30.23 -6.47 -7.89
N LYS A 224 -28.95 -6.21 -8.17
CA LYS A 224 -27.87 -6.40 -7.20
C LYS A 224 -27.99 -5.43 -6.03
N GLU A 225 -28.37 -4.18 -6.30
CA GLU A 225 -28.59 -3.15 -5.29
C GLU A 225 -29.77 -3.52 -4.40
N GLU A 226 -30.89 -3.95 -5.00
CA GLU A 226 -32.06 -4.46 -4.26
C GLU A 226 -31.67 -5.65 -3.37
N TYR A 227 -30.83 -6.57 -3.85
CA TYR A 227 -30.34 -7.68 -3.04
C TYR A 227 -29.51 -7.19 -1.84
N LEU A 228 -28.53 -6.31 -2.06
CA LEU A 228 -27.71 -5.74 -0.99
C LEU A 228 -28.56 -4.99 0.06
N GLU A 229 -29.55 -4.21 -0.38
CA GLU A 229 -30.47 -3.47 0.50
C GLU A 229 -31.41 -4.39 1.30
N SER A 230 -31.65 -5.61 0.81
CA SER A 230 -32.51 -6.59 1.48
C SER A 230 -31.81 -7.36 2.61
N VAL A 231 -30.48 -7.34 2.65
CA VAL A 231 -29.65 -8.12 3.58
C VAL A 231 -29.31 -7.28 4.82
N ASP A 232 -29.33 -7.92 5.99
CA ASP A 232 -28.92 -7.28 7.24
C ASP A 232 -27.41 -7.01 7.24
N THR A 233 -27.02 -5.75 7.40
CA THR A 233 -25.61 -5.29 7.46
C THR A 233 -24.75 -5.98 8.51
N SER A 234 -25.37 -6.61 9.51
CA SER A 234 -24.67 -7.35 10.57
C SER A 234 -24.48 -8.83 10.27
N SER A 235 -24.95 -9.32 9.13
CA SER A 235 -24.90 -10.73 8.74
C SER A 235 -23.72 -11.05 7.83
N ASP A 236 -23.23 -12.30 7.87
CA ASP A 236 -22.20 -12.78 6.92
C ASP A 236 -22.68 -12.74 5.47
N GLU A 237 -24.00 -12.81 5.24
CA GLU A 237 -24.61 -12.64 3.92
C GLU A 237 -24.34 -11.23 3.35
N TYR A 238 -24.17 -10.22 4.20
CA TYR A 238 -23.87 -8.85 3.76
C TYR A 238 -22.55 -8.79 3.02
N ASN A 239 -21.52 -9.51 3.48
CA ASN A 239 -20.22 -9.55 2.80
C ASN A 239 -20.34 -10.17 1.41
N TYR A 240 -21.12 -11.24 1.28
CA TYR A 240 -21.43 -11.84 -0.02
C TYR A 240 -22.20 -10.88 -0.93
N ALA A 241 -23.28 -10.28 -0.42
CA ALA A 241 -24.10 -9.36 -1.20
C ALA A 241 -23.31 -8.12 -1.64
N SER A 242 -22.43 -7.61 -0.78
CA SER A 242 -21.55 -6.47 -1.07
C SER A 242 -20.56 -6.82 -2.19
N ALA A 243 -19.82 -7.92 -2.07
CA ALA A 243 -18.90 -8.38 -3.12
C ALA A 243 -19.63 -8.66 -4.45
N TYR A 244 -20.82 -9.25 -4.38
CA TYR A 244 -21.66 -9.53 -5.56
C TYR A 244 -22.16 -8.24 -6.23
N ARG A 245 -22.46 -7.18 -5.45
CA ARG A 245 -22.99 -5.90 -5.93
C ARG A 245 -22.03 -5.21 -6.89
N PHE A 246 -20.74 -5.25 -6.59
CA PHE A 246 -19.72 -4.52 -7.34
C PHE A 246 -18.98 -5.40 -8.35
N ALA A 247 -19.06 -6.72 -8.25
CA ALA A 247 -18.45 -7.63 -9.21
C ALA A 247 -19.24 -7.74 -10.53
N ASN A 248 -18.51 -7.96 -11.61
CA ASN A 248 -19.07 -8.33 -12.91
C ASN A 248 -18.62 -9.72 -13.40
N TYR A 249 -17.62 -10.33 -12.74
CA TYR A 249 -17.24 -11.74 -12.93
C TYR A 249 -16.95 -12.42 -11.60
N VAL A 250 -17.02 -13.75 -11.61
CA VAL A 250 -16.46 -14.62 -10.57
C VAL A 250 -15.36 -15.46 -11.21
N ILE A 251 -14.15 -15.36 -10.67
CA ILE A 251 -13.04 -16.26 -11.02
C ILE A 251 -13.02 -17.38 -9.99
N TYR A 252 -13.06 -18.63 -10.46
CA TYR A 252 -12.88 -19.79 -9.61
C TYR A 252 -11.42 -20.21 -9.67
N LEU A 253 -10.73 -20.19 -8.53
CA LEU A 253 -9.36 -20.68 -8.39
C LEU A 253 -9.38 -22.14 -7.92
N ASN A 254 -8.43 -22.96 -8.38
CA ASN A 254 -8.28 -24.33 -7.88
C ASN A 254 -7.91 -24.31 -6.37
N ASN A 255 -8.70 -24.98 -5.54
CA ASN A 255 -8.46 -25.09 -4.09
C ASN A 255 -8.41 -26.56 -3.65
N GLY A 256 -7.57 -27.36 -4.31
CA GLY A 256 -7.46 -28.80 -4.10
C GLY A 256 -8.40 -29.64 -4.96
N PRO A 257 -8.39 -30.98 -4.80
CA PRO A 257 -9.12 -31.89 -5.69
C PRO A 257 -10.63 -31.71 -5.62
N GLY A 258 -11.23 -31.14 -6.69
CA GLY A 258 -12.67 -30.98 -6.83
C GLY A 258 -13.26 -29.77 -6.12
N ASN A 259 -12.43 -28.92 -5.50
CA ASN A 259 -12.84 -27.72 -4.79
C ASN A 259 -12.31 -26.47 -5.50
N THR A 260 -13.09 -25.39 -5.46
CA THR A 260 -12.72 -24.09 -6.00
C THR A 260 -12.92 -22.99 -4.97
N LEU A 261 -12.13 -21.92 -5.08
CA LEU A 261 -12.30 -20.69 -4.34
C LEU A 261 -12.90 -19.63 -5.27
N PRO A 262 -14.15 -19.19 -5.07
CA PRO A 262 -14.76 -18.11 -5.85
C PRO A 262 -14.18 -16.75 -5.44
N CYS A 263 -13.74 -15.98 -6.43
CA CYS A 263 -13.20 -14.64 -6.26
C CYS A 263 -14.06 -13.64 -7.05
N PHE A 264 -14.74 -12.74 -6.35
CA PHE A 264 -15.52 -11.65 -6.94
C PHE A 264 -14.59 -10.58 -7.50
N ILE A 265 -14.74 -10.25 -8.78
CA ILE A 265 -13.89 -9.28 -9.46
C ILE A 265 -14.73 -8.29 -10.29
N ASN A 266 -14.25 -7.05 -10.37
CA ASN A 266 -14.79 -6.04 -11.27
C ASN A 266 -13.72 -5.67 -12.31
N THR A 267 -13.85 -6.16 -13.53
CA THR A 267 -12.85 -5.91 -14.58
C THR A 267 -13.45 -5.87 -15.98
N THR A 268 -12.65 -5.53 -16.98
CA THR A 268 -13.07 -5.53 -18.38
C THR A 268 -12.69 -6.83 -19.08
N GLU A 269 -13.42 -7.20 -20.14
CA GLU A 269 -13.21 -8.49 -20.84
C GLU A 269 -11.78 -8.68 -21.39
N ASP A 270 -11.07 -7.59 -21.70
CA ASP A 270 -9.69 -7.59 -22.19
C ASP A 270 -8.64 -7.86 -21.11
N LEU A 271 -9.00 -7.72 -19.83
CA LEU A 271 -8.14 -7.96 -18.67
C LEU A 271 -8.43 -9.30 -17.98
N LEU A 272 -9.46 -10.02 -18.42
CA LEU A 272 -9.81 -11.32 -17.86
C LEU A 272 -8.73 -12.37 -18.14
N PRO A 273 -8.39 -13.21 -17.14
CA PRO A 273 -7.59 -14.38 -17.38
C PRO A 273 -8.38 -15.45 -18.15
N LYS A 274 -7.75 -16.59 -18.41
CA LYS A 274 -8.36 -17.78 -19.00
C LYS A 274 -8.22 -18.97 -18.07
N GLU A 275 -9.05 -19.99 -18.28
CA GLU A 275 -8.86 -21.29 -17.64
C GLU A 275 -7.42 -21.79 -17.84
N GLY A 276 -6.80 -22.22 -16.74
CA GLY A 276 -5.41 -22.66 -16.68
C GLY A 276 -4.38 -21.55 -16.48
N ASP A 277 -4.77 -20.27 -16.57
CA ASP A 277 -3.85 -19.17 -16.27
C ASP A 277 -3.49 -19.17 -14.78
N LYS A 278 -2.24 -18.80 -14.52
CA LYS A 278 -1.74 -18.53 -13.17
C LYS A 278 -1.87 -17.05 -12.91
N ILE A 279 -2.54 -16.68 -11.83
CA ILE A 279 -2.80 -15.28 -11.51
C ILE A 279 -2.29 -14.92 -10.12
N SER A 280 -2.17 -13.61 -9.88
CA SER A 280 -2.07 -12.99 -8.56
C SER A 280 -3.10 -11.89 -8.45
N LEU A 281 -3.82 -11.84 -7.34
CA LEU A 281 -4.74 -10.77 -6.98
C LEU A 281 -4.65 -10.49 -5.48
N ILE A 282 -5.22 -9.36 -5.06
CA ILE A 282 -5.42 -9.00 -3.66
C ILE A 282 -6.92 -9.03 -3.37
N GLY A 283 -7.33 -9.66 -2.28
CA GLY A 283 -8.74 -9.66 -1.88
C GLY A 283 -8.93 -10.01 -0.43
N GLU A 284 -10.10 -9.69 0.10
CA GLU A 284 -10.49 -9.99 1.47
C GLU A 284 -11.22 -11.32 1.53
N HIS A 285 -10.77 -12.20 2.43
CA HIS A 285 -11.45 -13.48 2.69
C HIS A 285 -12.70 -13.26 3.55
N PHE A 286 -13.76 -13.97 3.21
CA PHE A 286 -14.95 -14.10 4.04
C PHE A 286 -15.62 -15.46 3.82
N SER A 287 -16.36 -15.94 4.81
CA SER A 287 -17.13 -17.18 4.70
C SER A 287 -18.64 -16.89 4.70
N TYR A 288 -19.39 -17.56 3.82
CA TYR A 288 -20.85 -17.49 3.76
C TYR A 288 -21.42 -18.84 3.33
N ASP A 289 -22.52 -19.29 3.95
CA ASP A 289 -23.16 -20.59 3.68
C ASP A 289 -22.17 -21.77 3.57
N TYR A 290 -21.30 -21.90 4.60
CA TYR A 290 -20.27 -22.94 4.71
C TYR A 290 -19.24 -22.97 3.55
N SER A 291 -19.11 -21.88 2.80
CA SER A 291 -18.19 -21.73 1.68
C SER A 291 -17.30 -20.49 1.88
N ASP A 292 -16.06 -20.59 1.44
CA ASP A 292 -15.11 -19.48 1.44
C ASP A 292 -15.17 -18.69 0.14
N TYR A 293 -15.04 -17.38 0.24
CA TYR A 293 -15.07 -16.44 -0.88
C TYR A 293 -13.96 -15.41 -0.71
N ILE A 294 -13.57 -14.80 -1.83
CA ILE A 294 -12.69 -13.64 -1.85
C ILE A 294 -13.43 -12.46 -2.46
N ASN A 295 -13.49 -11.33 -1.75
CA ASN A 295 -13.82 -10.04 -2.36
C ASN A 295 -12.56 -9.41 -2.95
N ALA A 296 -12.45 -9.40 -4.28
CA ALA A 296 -11.35 -8.81 -5.03
C ALA A 296 -11.87 -7.81 -6.08
N GLU A 297 -13.01 -7.17 -5.82
CA GLU A 297 -13.68 -6.29 -6.79
C GLU A 297 -12.79 -5.12 -7.24
N ASN A 298 -12.00 -4.55 -6.33
CA ASN A 298 -11.10 -3.44 -6.61
C ASN A 298 -9.71 -3.92 -7.06
N SER A 299 -9.53 -5.23 -7.22
CA SER A 299 -8.22 -5.84 -7.42
C SER A 299 -7.75 -5.80 -8.86
N ALA A 300 -6.50 -5.39 -9.05
CA ALA A 300 -5.83 -5.49 -10.33
C ALA A 300 -5.24 -6.91 -10.50
N ILE A 301 -5.61 -7.60 -11.58
CA ILE A 301 -5.22 -9.02 -11.79
C ILE A 301 -3.88 -9.09 -12.50
N TYR A 302 -2.89 -9.70 -11.86
CA TYR A 302 -1.64 -10.05 -12.53
C TYR A 302 -1.72 -11.45 -13.13
N ILE A 303 -1.42 -11.59 -14.43
CA ILE A 303 -1.36 -12.89 -15.12
C ILE A 303 0.11 -13.26 -15.35
N PHE A 304 0.56 -14.39 -14.81
CA PHE A 304 1.90 -14.92 -15.04
C PHE A 304 2.03 -15.47 -16.47
N LYS A 305 3.15 -15.15 -17.13
CA LYS A 305 3.49 -15.61 -18.48
C LYS A 305 4.44 -16.80 -18.48
#